data_AF-A0A357F7R1-F1
#
_entry.id   AF-A0A357F7R1-F1
#
_cell.length_a   1.000
_cell.length_b   1.000
_cell.length_c   1.000
_cell.angle_alpha   90.00
_cell.angle_beta   90.00
_cell.angle_gamma   90.00
#
_symmetry.space_group_name_H-M   'P 1'
#
loop_
_entity.id
_entity.type
_entity.pdbx_description
1 polymer ?
#
loop_
_entity_poly.entity_id
_entity_poly.type
_entity_poly.pdbx_seq_one_letter_code
_entity_poly.pdbx_strand_id
1 'polypeptide(L)' 'GRIKVQSVIDCEPTKPDIKRALVTLFSSPFQKKLIVIDNPYGSGGVAQQIVKLLKKTPLDGILKKSFYNINYTKK' A
#
# COMPACT_ATOMS: atom_id res chain seq x y z
N GLY A 1 0.13 -2.02 -11.15
CA GLY A 1 -0.53 -2.96 -10.23
C GLY A 1 -0.31 -2.52 -8.80
N ARG A 2 -1.21 -2.88 -7.88
CA ARG A 2 -1.05 -2.69 -6.42
C ARG A 2 -0.61 -4.01 -5.77
N ILE A 3 0.13 -3.96 -4.67
CA ILE A 3 0.51 -5.18 -3.93
C ILE A 3 -0.75 -5.78 -3.31
N LYS A 4 -1.01 -7.06 -3.61
CA LYS A 4 -2.07 -7.86 -3.00
C LYS A 4 -1.53 -8.57 -1.75
N VAL A 5 -2.28 -8.53 -0.66
CA VAL A 5 -1.92 -9.17 0.60
C VAL A 5 -2.88 -10.28 0.96
N GLN A 6 -2.46 -11.13 1.91
CA GLN A 6 -3.20 -12.31 2.35
C GLN A 6 -4.56 -11.99 2.98
N SER A 7 -4.81 -10.72 3.35
CA SER A 7 -6.12 -10.27 3.83
C SER A 7 -7.14 -10.03 2.71
N VAL A 8 -6.74 -10.12 1.43
CA VAL A 8 -7.64 -9.99 0.27
C VAL A 8 -8.18 -11.36 -0.13
N ILE A 9 -9.50 -11.46 -0.30
CA ILE A 9 -10.18 -12.63 -0.86
C ILE A 9 -10.61 -12.27 -2.28
N ASP A 10 -10.06 -12.96 -3.28
CA ASP A 10 -10.48 -12.81 -4.66
C ASP A 10 -11.80 -13.55 -4.89
N CYS A 11 -12.71 -12.95 -5.66
CA CYS A 11 -13.93 -13.61 -6.12
C CYS A 11 -14.44 -12.93 -7.40
N GLU A 12 -15.11 -13.70 -8.26
CA GLU A 12 -15.83 -13.14 -9.40
C GLU A 12 -17.03 -12.30 -8.93
N PRO A 13 -17.49 -11.31 -9.71
CA PRO A 13 -18.62 -10.44 -9.35
C PRO A 13 -19.97 -11.16 -9.51
N THR A 14 -20.06 -12.42 -9.08
CA THR A 14 -21.28 -13.24 -9.12
C THR A 14 -21.79 -13.49 -7.70
N LYS A 15 -23.11 -13.64 -7.56
CA LYS A 15 -23.73 -13.93 -6.26
C LYS A 15 -23.14 -15.19 -5.58
N PRO A 16 -22.95 -16.33 -6.27
CA PRO A 16 -22.33 -17.51 -5.66
C PRO A 16 -20.89 -17.28 -5.18
N ASP A 17 -20.07 -16.59 -5.97
CA ASP A 17 -18.68 -16.30 -5.64
C ASP A 17 -18.55 -15.36 -4.45
N ILE A 18 -19.31 -14.27 -4.43
CA ILE A 18 -19.37 -13.34 -3.31
C ILE A 18 -19.82 -14.07 -2.04
N LYS A 19 -20.82 -14.97 -2.14
CA LYS A 19 -21.27 -15.78 -0.99
C LYS A 19 -20.13 -16.65 -0.44
N ARG A 20 -19.36 -17.31 -1.31
CA ARG A 20 -18.20 -18.12 -0.89
C ARG A 20 -17.12 -17.26 -0.22
N ALA A 21 -16.81 -16.10 -0.80
CA ALA A 21 -15.84 -15.17 -0.22
C ALA A 21 -16.26 -14.69 1.18
N LEU A 22 -17.54 -14.39 1.38
CA LEU A 22 -18.08 -14.02 2.70
C LEU A 22 -17.97 -15.19 3.70
N VAL A 23 -18.26 -16.44 3.29
CA VAL A 23 -18.06 -17.61 4.16
C VAL A 23 -16.59 -17.74 4.58
N THR A 24 -15.64 -17.53 3.67
CA THR A 24 -14.20 -17.50 4.00
C THR A 24 -13.87 -16.35 4.96
N LEU A 25 -14.38 -15.14 4.71
CA LEU A 25 -14.15 -13.95 5.53
C LEU A 25 -14.55 -14.17 6.99
N PHE A 26 -15.69 -14.83 7.23
CA PHE A 26 -16.21 -15.09 8.57
C PHE A 26 -15.70 -16.40 9.20
N SER A 27 -14.83 -17.14 8.50
CA SER A 27 -14.24 -18.35 9.07
C SER A 27 -13.19 -18.03 10.13
N SER A 28 -13.18 -18.78 11.23
CA SER A 28 -12.21 -18.59 12.31
C SER A 28 -10.74 -18.68 11.85
N PRO A 29 -10.35 -19.59 10.92
CA PRO A 29 -8.98 -19.62 10.42
C PRO A 29 -8.58 -18.36 9.67
N PHE A 30 -9.48 -17.76 8.88
CA PHE A 30 -9.18 -16.54 8.14
C PHE A 30 -9.06 -15.34 9.08
N GLN A 31 -10.03 -15.16 10.00
CA GLN A 31 -10.00 -14.06 10.96
C GLN A 31 -8.75 -14.09 11.86
N LYS A 32 -8.30 -15.28 12.29
CA LYS A 32 -7.04 -15.41 13.06
C LYS A 32 -5.82 -14.95 12.28
N LYS A 33 -5.78 -15.15 10.96
CA LYS A 33 -4.69 -14.65 10.11
C LYS A 33 -4.70 -13.12 10.02
N LEU A 34 -5.87 -12.48 10.01
CA LEU A 34 -5.99 -11.01 9.87
C LEU A 34 -5.32 -10.23 11.01
N ILE A 35 -5.23 -10.80 12.22
CA ILE A 35 -4.68 -10.11 13.40
C ILE A 35 -3.19 -9.77 13.22
N VAL A 36 -2.44 -10.59 12.49
CA VAL A 36 -0.98 -10.51 12.37
C VAL A 36 -0.53 -10.04 10.99
N ILE A 37 -1.45 -9.71 10.08
CA ILE A 37 -1.10 -9.28 8.73
C ILE A 37 -0.73 -7.80 8.74
N ASP A 38 0.46 -7.50 8.23
CA ASP A 38 0.90 -6.14 7.99
C ASP A 38 0.18 -5.52 6.79
N ASN A 39 -0.31 -4.30 6.96
CA ASN A 39 -0.81 -3.50 5.85
C ASN A 39 0.37 -2.90 5.08
N PRO A 40 0.60 -3.26 3.80
CA PRO A 40 1.73 -2.77 3.02
C PRO A 40 1.60 -1.28 2.68
N TYR A 41 0.42 -0.70 2.91
CA TYR A 41 0.16 0.73 2.73
C TYR A 41 0.40 1.54 4.02
N GLY A 42 0.94 0.90 5.05
CA GLY A 42 1.33 1.53 6.30
C GLY A 42 0.31 1.37 7.43
N SER A 43 0.73 1.77 8.62
CA SER A 43 0.02 1.59 9.89
C SER A 43 -0.69 2.86 10.39
N GLY A 44 -0.90 3.84 9.52
CA GLY A 44 -1.45 5.15 9.88
C GLY A 44 -0.38 6.11 10.44
N GLY A 45 -0.82 7.24 10.99
CA GLY A 45 0.09 8.28 11.53
C GLY A 45 0.90 9.04 10.48
N VAL A 46 0.60 8.85 9.19
CA VAL A 46 1.38 9.39 8.07
C VAL A 46 1.44 10.93 8.13
N ALA A 47 0.31 11.58 8.41
CA ALA A 47 0.25 13.05 8.49
C ALA A 47 1.18 13.60 9.59
N GLN A 48 1.17 12.98 10.78
CA GLN A 48 2.01 13.38 11.91
C GLN A 48 3.50 13.18 11.58
N GLN A 49 3.84 12.06 10.92
CA GLN A 49 5.22 11.79 10.48
C GLN A 49 5.70 12.83 9.45
N ILE A 50 4.85 13.17 8.46
CA ILE A 50 5.14 14.22 7.48
C ILE A 50 5.36 15.56 8.18
N VAL A 51 4.45 15.97 9.07
CA VAL A 51 4.59 17.25 9.80
C VAL A 51 5.86 17.27 10.65
N LYS A 52 6.17 16.16 11.34
CA LYS A 52 7.40 16.04 12.15
C LYS A 52 8.66 16.15 11.28
N LEU A 53 8.63 15.59 10.08
CA LEU A 53 9.72 15.68 9.11
C LEU A 53 9.87 17.11 8.61
N LEU A 54 8.79 17.73 8.12
CA LEU A 54 8.80 19.09 7.59
C LEU A 54 9.29 20.12 8.61
N LYS A 55 8.92 20.00 9.88
CA LYS A 55 9.41 20.87 10.96
C LYS A 55 10.92 20.79 11.21
N LYS A 56 11.55 19.67 10.84
CA LYS A 56 12.98 19.41 11.03
C LYS A 56 13.80 19.67 9.77
N THR A 57 13.16 19.73 8.61
CA THR A 57 13.83 19.93 7.34
C THR A 57 13.97 21.42 7.05
N PRO A 58 15.19 21.95 6.81
CA PRO A 58 15.36 23.32 6.37
C PRO A 58 14.73 23.50 4.99
N LEU A 59 13.81 24.47 4.87
CA LEU A 59 13.06 24.72 3.64
C LEU A 59 13.70 25.81 2.77
N ASP A 60 14.62 26.58 3.34
CA ASP A 60 15.35 27.62 2.63
C ASP A 60 16.31 27.02 1.61
N GLY A 61 16.31 27.55 0.38
CA GLY A 61 17.22 27.12 -0.68
C GLY A 61 16.92 25.75 -1.30
N ILE A 62 15.72 25.19 -1.10
CA ILE A 62 15.30 23.96 -1.80
C ILE A 62 15.18 24.25 -3.31
N LEU A 63 16.21 23.87 -4.06
CA LEU A 63 16.20 23.90 -5.52
C LEU A 63 15.49 22.66 -6.07
N LYS A 64 14.55 22.86 -7.00
CA LYS A 64 13.88 21.76 -7.70
C LYS A 64 14.91 21.01 -8.56
N LYS A 65 15.21 19.77 -8.20
CA LYS A 65 16.07 18.89 -9.02
C LYS A 65 15.41 18.65 -10.37
N SER A 66 16.11 18.96 -11.46
CA SER A 66 15.72 18.57 -12.81
C SER A 66 16.24 17.17 -13.12
N PHE A 67 15.40 16.37 -13.77
CA PHE A 67 15.87 15.14 -14.40
C PHE A 67 16.48 15.50 -15.76
N TYR A 68 17.66 14.95 -16.06
CA TYR A 68 18.28 15.07 -17.37
C TYR A 68 18.09 13.77 -18.15
N ASN A 69 17.84 13.90 -19.44
CA ASN A 69 17.83 12.77 -20.35
C ASN A 69 19.26 12.40 -20.68
N ILE A 70 19.57 11.10 -20.56
CA ILE A 70 20.82 10.53 -21.03
C ILE A 70 20.59 9.90 -22.40
N ASN A 71 21.27 10.43 -23.41
CA ASN A 71 21.20 9.90 -24.77
C ASN A 71 22.12 8.67 -24.85
N TYR A 72 21.54 7.47 -24.80
CA TYR A 72 22.27 6.24 -25.10
C TYR A 72 22.33 6.05 -26.62
N THR A 73 23.51 6.24 -27.21
CA THR A 73 23.80 5.68 -28.54
C THR A 73 24.13 4.20 -28.38
N LYS A 74 23.29 3.32 -28.95
CA LYS A 74 23.64 1.90 -29.13
C LYS A 74 24.86 1.83 -30.05
N LYS A 75 25.92 1.17 -29.58
CA LYS A 75 27.02 0.66 -30.43
C LYS A 75 26.55 -0.57 -31.19
#